data_AF-A0A8X7VE37-F1
#
_entry.id   AF-A0A8X7VE37-F1
#
_cell.length_a   1.000
_cell.length_b   1.000
_cell.length_c   1.000
_cell.angle_alpha   90.00
_cell.angle_beta   90.00
_cell.angle_gamma   90.00
#
_symmetry.space_group_name_H-M   'P 1'
#
loop_
_entity.id
_entity.type
_entity.pdbx_description
1 polymer ?
#
loop_
_entity_poly.entity_id
_entity_poly.type
_entity_poly.pdbx_seq_one_letter_code
_entity_poly.pdbx_strand_id
1 'polypeptide(L)' 'MSEEQVLKTIRVSPVVPATILLSINHSVFVKRDQTNFTIEPTLSVEASEVYPHVKYTSIEEYLSHFA' A
#
# COMPACT_ATOMS: atom_id res chain seq x y z
N MET A 1 -5.14 8.54 15.43
CA MET A 1 -4.37 7.44 16.02
C MET A 1 -2.90 7.68 15.68
N SER A 2 -2.00 7.66 16.66
CA SER A 2 -0.54 7.82 16.41
C SER A 2 0.07 6.50 15.92
N GLU A 3 1.24 6.57 15.27
CA GLU A 3 1.99 5.36 14.85
C GLU A 3 2.23 4.42 16.04
N GLU A 4 2.62 4.95 17.19
CA GLU A 4 2.85 4.17 18.42
C GLU A 4 1.59 3.43 18.88
N GLN A 5 0.42 4.06 18.79
CA GLN A 5 -0.86 3.42 19.11
C GLN A 5 -1.18 2.29 18.13
N VAL A 6 -0.88 2.47 16.84
CA VAL A 6 -1.03 1.42 15.81
C VAL A 6 -0.14 0.22 16.14
N LEU A 7 1.14 0.46 16.39
CA LEU A 7 2.12 -0.58 16.72
C LEU A 7 1.76 -1.33 18.01
N LYS A 8 1.29 -0.61 19.03
CA LYS A 8 0.80 -1.23 20.26
C LYS A 8 -0.36 -2.17 19.95
N THR A 9 -1.34 -1.69 19.17
CA THR A 9 -2.54 -2.46 18.81
C THR A 9 -2.19 -3.73 18.03
N ILE A 10 -1.28 -3.63 17.06
CA ILE A 10 -0.78 -4.77 16.28
C ILE A 10 -0.17 -5.84 17.19
N ARG A 11 0.66 -5.43 18.18
CA ARG A 11 1.42 -6.36 19.03
C ARG A 11 0.59 -7.08 20.09
N VAL A 12 -0.46 -6.42 20.60
CA VAL A 12 -1.18 -6.90 21.80
C VAL A 12 -2.54 -7.52 21.49
N SER A 13 -3.09 -7.31 20.29
CA SER A 13 -4.43 -7.79 19.95
C SER A 13 -4.40 -9.29 19.59
N PRO A 14 -5.29 -10.11 20.17
CA PRO A 14 -5.40 -11.53 19.84
C PRO A 14 -6.14 -11.79 18.52
N VAL A 15 -6.70 -10.75 17.88
CA VAL A 15 -7.48 -10.87 16.64
C VAL A 15 -6.54 -10.86 15.44
N VAL A 16 -6.05 -12.04 15.06
CA VAL A 16 -5.01 -12.20 14.03
C VAL A 16 -5.38 -11.59 12.66
N PRO A 17 -6.59 -11.81 12.08
CA PRO A 17 -6.92 -11.21 10.78
C PRO A 17 -6.88 -9.67 10.79
N ALA A 18 -7.36 -9.05 11.87
CA ALA A 18 -7.41 -7.60 12.00
C ALA A 18 -6.01 -6.99 12.22
N THR A 19 -5.14 -7.66 12.98
CA THR A 19 -3.76 -7.19 13.20
C THR A 19 -2.91 -7.28 11.95
N ILE A 20 -3.12 -8.30 11.10
CA ILE A 20 -2.47 -8.40 9.78
C ILE A 20 -2.88 -7.21 8.90
N LEU A 21 -4.18 -6.94 8.77
CA LEU A 21 -4.67 -5.81 7.98
C LEU A 21 -4.13 -4.47 8.50
N LEU A 22 -4.10 -4.31 9.83
CA LEU A 22 -3.54 -3.11 10.46
C LEU A 22 -2.03 -2.98 10.21
N SER A 23 -1.29 -4.10 10.16
CA SER A 23 0.14 -4.12 9.83
C SER A 23 0.41 -3.74 8.38
N ILE A 24 -0.41 -4.24 7.44
CA ILE A 24 -0.34 -3.85 6.02
C ILE A 24 -0.61 -2.35 5.89
N ASN A 25 -1.67 -1.83 6.54
CA ASN A 25 -1.98 -0.41 6.52
C ASN A 25 -0.86 0.45 7.14
N HIS A 26 -0.22 -0.01 8.21
CA HIS A 26 0.92 0.69 8.81
C HIS A 26 2.12 0.77 7.84
N SER A 27 2.47 -0.35 7.21
CA SER A 27 3.52 -0.42 6.17
C SER A 27 3.22 0.53 5.00
N VAL A 28 1.99 0.51 4.48
CA VAL A 28 1.58 1.34 3.34
C VAL A 28 1.51 2.83 3.69
N PHE A 29 0.80 3.21 4.75
CA PHE A 29 0.47 4.62 5.01
C PHE A 29 1.46 5.35 5.91
N VAL A 30 2.21 4.63 6.76
CA VAL A 30 3.17 5.24 7.70
C VAL A 30 4.60 5.05 7.22
N LYS A 31 4.99 3.83 6.84
CA LYS A 31 6.34 3.55 6.33
C LYS A 31 6.50 3.88 4.85
N ARG A 32 5.39 3.94 4.10
CA ARG A 32 5.35 4.23 2.65
C ARG A 32 6.13 3.19 1.84
N ASP A 33 6.05 1.93 2.25
CA ASP A 33 6.86 0.85 1.66
C ASP A 33 6.62 0.63 0.16
N GLN A 34 5.52 1.16 -0.39
CA GLN A 34 5.25 1.14 -1.82
C GLN A 34 6.03 2.20 -2.63
N THR A 35 6.52 3.28 -2.00
CA THR A 35 7.10 4.45 -2.71
C THR A 35 8.32 5.07 -2.04
N ASN A 36 8.79 4.52 -0.90
CA ASN A 36 9.94 5.03 -0.15
C ASN A 36 11.31 4.62 -0.73
N PHE A 37 11.33 3.99 -1.91
CA PHE A 37 12.53 3.52 -2.61
C PHE A 37 12.52 3.95 -4.08
N THR A 38 13.68 3.85 -4.74
CA THR A 38 13.84 4.09 -6.17
C THR A 38 13.99 2.76 -6.89
N ILE A 39 13.38 2.62 -8.07
CA ILE A 39 13.47 1.41 -8.87
C ILE A 39 14.89 1.30 -9.45
N GLU A 40 15.60 0.22 -9.13
CA GLU A 40 16.90 -0.08 -9.74
C GLU A 40 16.71 -0.80 -11.08
N PRO A 41 17.11 -0.18 -12.22
CA PRO A 41 16.81 -0.72 -13.56
C PRO A 41 17.44 -2.09 -13.87
N THR A 42 18.46 -2.50 -13.09
CA THR A 42 19.15 -3.79 -13.24
C THR A 42 18.44 -4.93 -12.52
N LEU A 43 17.55 -4.63 -11.57
CA LEU A 43 16.87 -5.60 -10.72
C LEU A 43 15.35 -5.60 -10.89
N SER A 44 14.78 -4.46 -11.30
CA SER A 44 13.34 -4.26 -11.41
C SER A 44 13.00 -3.29 -12.53
N VAL A 45 11.73 -3.30 -12.95
CA VAL A 45 11.18 -2.44 -13.99
C VAL A 45 9.84 -1.87 -13.54
N GLU A 46 9.48 -0.71 -14.06
CA GLU A 46 8.17 -0.12 -13.86
C GLU A 46 7.20 -0.61 -14.95
N ALA A 47 6.03 -1.10 -14.55
CA ALA A 47 5.11 -1.78 -15.47
C ALA A 47 4.48 -0.84 -16.50
N SER A 48 4.17 0.40 -16.12
CA SER A 48 3.60 1.41 -17.04
C SER A 48 4.61 1.87 -18.10
N GLU A 49 5.90 1.89 -17.79
CA GLU A 49 6.99 2.15 -18.75
C GLU A 49 7.16 1.01 -19.75
N VAL A 50 7.04 -0.26 -19.31
CA VAL A 50 7.21 -1.44 -20.17
C VAL A 50 5.97 -1.73 -21.01
N TYR A 51 4.77 -1.44 -20.48
CA TYR A 51 3.49 -1.69 -21.15
C TYR A 51 2.64 -0.41 -21.31
N PRO A 52 3.14 0.63 -22.03
CA PRO A 52 2.48 1.94 -22.11
C PRO A 52 1.15 1.95 -22.87
N HIS A 53 0.85 0.85 -23.58
CA HIS A 53 -0.39 0.67 -24.33
C HIS A 53 -1.54 0.13 -23.46
N VAL A 54 -1.24 -0.37 -22.25
CA VAL A 54 -2.26 -0.87 -21.33
C VAL A 54 -2.95 0.32 -20.67
N LYS A 55 -4.25 0.48 -20.94
CA LYS A 55 -5.07 1.47 -20.27
C LYS A 55 -5.49 0.94 -18.90
N TYR A 56 -4.98 1.55 -17.84
CA TYR A 56 -5.39 1.26 -16.47
C TYR A 56 -6.61 2.12 -16.10
N THR A 57 -7.49 1.54 -15.27
CA THR A 57 -8.58 2.29 -14.63
C THR A 57 -7.99 3.29 -13.65
N SER A 58 -8.34 4.57 -13.79
CA SER A 58 -7.85 5.61 -12.86
C SER A 58 -8.56 5.50 -11.51
N ILE A 59 -7.98 6.13 -10.47
CA ILE A 59 -8.61 6.20 -9.14
C ILE A 59 -9.98 6.90 -9.23
N GLU A 60 -10.07 7.99 -10.00
CA GLU A 60 -11.32 8.74 -10.21
C GLU A 60 -12.40 7.87 -10.87
N GLU A 61 -12.02 7.15 -11.93
CA GLU A 61 -12.94 6.24 -12.64
C GLU A 61 -13.45 5.15 -11.70
N TYR A 62 -12.56 4.50 -10.93
CA TYR A 62 -12.98 3.47 -9.98
C TYR A 62 -13.91 4.01 -8.88
N LEU A 63 -13.61 5.18 -8.32
CA LEU A 63 -14.42 5.79 -7.25
C LEU A 63 -15.79 6.25 -7.73
N SER A 64 -15.95 6.57 -9.01
CA SER A 64 -17.24 6.96 -9.59
C SER A 64 -18.34 5.90 -9.45
N HIS A 65 -17.97 4.62 -9.26
CA HIS A 65 -18.92 3.53 -9.04
C HIS A 65 -19.53 3.48 -7.64
N PHE A 66 -18.99 4.25 -6.69
CA PHE A 66 -19.44 4.27 -5.29
C PHE A 66 -20.11 5.60 -4.88
N ALA A 67 -20.26 6.52 -5.83
CA ALA A 67 -20.85 7.85 -5.65
C ALA A 67 -22.37 7.85 -5.87
#